data_AF-A0AAW7F4B6-F1
#
_entry.id   AF-A0AAW7F4B6-F1
#
_cell.length_a   1.000
_cell.length_b   1.000
_cell.length_c   1.000
_cell.angle_alpha   90.00
_cell.angle_beta   90.00
_cell.angle_gamma   90.00
#
_symmetry.space_group_name_H-M   'P 1'
#
loop_
_entity.id
_entity.type
_entity.pdbx_description
1 polymer ?
#
loop_
_entity_poly.entity_id
_entity_poly.type
_entity_poly.pdbx_seq_one_letter_code
_entity_poly.pdbx_strand_id
1 'polypeptide(L)'
;MKFALNITDWQARAPGLSEATHWQQWSREPYAIDPAAPQAKLHELPMMTARRLSSGSKLAVECGLAMLRRHDIDAVLYTSRHGELERNYRILHALAMEQALSPTDFALSVHNSAVGNLTIAAKQPVVSSSLSAGRDTFQQGLCEVMCLLQAGYQRVLMVDFDGFLPEFYHPRLPPQMPTWPYAVAFIIEAGNSLSCATRPGAPQDETPLPQSLLFLQRYLQNADAFTLPGERVEWQWSRA
;
A
#
# COMPACT_ATOMS: atom_id res chain seq x y z
N MET A 1 -21.21 1.62 5.77
CA MET A 1 -20.52 2.90 5.47
C MET A 1 -20.68 3.24 4.00
N LYS A 2 -20.76 4.54 3.66
CA LYS A 2 -20.82 5.04 2.29
C LYS A 2 -19.98 6.33 2.20
N PHE A 3 -19.13 6.44 1.20
CA PHE A 3 -18.32 7.64 0.94
C PHE A 3 -18.10 7.82 -0.56
N ALA A 4 -17.62 9.01 -0.94
CA ALA A 4 -17.27 9.34 -2.32
C ALA A 4 -16.02 10.21 -2.33
N LEU A 5 -15.21 10.08 -3.39
CA LEU A 5 -13.93 10.75 -3.53
C LEU A 5 -13.56 10.90 -5.01
N ASN A 6 -12.51 11.69 -5.27
CA ASN A 6 -11.82 11.73 -6.55
C ASN A 6 -10.42 11.14 -6.40
N ILE A 7 -9.98 10.40 -7.42
CA ILE A 7 -8.58 10.01 -7.59
C ILE A 7 -8.03 10.80 -8.77
N THR A 8 -7.04 11.65 -8.54
CA THR A 8 -6.49 12.56 -9.56
C THR A 8 -5.18 12.07 -10.16
N ASP A 9 -4.42 11.23 -9.45
CA ASP A 9 -3.20 10.59 -9.94
C ASP A 9 -2.94 9.29 -9.16
N TRP A 10 -2.11 8.41 -9.73
CA TRP A 10 -1.71 7.15 -9.12
C TRP A 10 -0.32 6.72 -9.59
N GLN A 11 0.31 5.84 -8.81
CA GLN A 11 1.54 5.16 -9.19
C GLN A 11 1.63 3.84 -8.44
N ALA A 12 2.17 2.81 -9.09
CA ALA A 12 2.27 1.50 -8.48
C ALA A 12 3.57 0.81 -8.85
N ARG A 13 4.04 -0.06 -7.97
CA ARG A 13 5.22 -0.90 -8.16
C ARG A 13 4.95 -2.31 -7.64
N ALA A 14 5.27 -3.30 -8.46
CA ALA A 14 5.25 -4.73 -8.16
C ALA A 14 6.31 -5.43 -9.03
N PRO A 15 6.66 -6.70 -8.76
CA PRO A 15 7.58 -7.45 -9.61
C PRO A 15 7.15 -7.39 -11.09
N GLY A 16 8.04 -6.92 -11.98
CA GLY A 16 7.75 -6.78 -13.41
C GLY A 16 6.79 -5.63 -13.81
N LEU A 17 6.21 -4.88 -12.87
CA LEU A 17 5.23 -3.81 -13.14
C LEU A 17 5.63 -2.51 -12.41
N SER A 18 5.85 -1.43 -13.16
CA SER A 18 6.37 -0.17 -12.60
C SER A 18 5.91 1.06 -13.38
N GLU A 19 6.06 1.05 -14.70
CA GLU A 19 5.60 2.13 -15.55
C GLU A 19 4.08 2.13 -15.71
N ALA A 20 3.50 3.32 -15.89
CA ALA A 20 2.05 3.47 -16.05
C ALA A 20 1.50 2.66 -17.23
N THR A 21 2.27 2.54 -18.31
CA THR A 21 1.92 1.74 -19.49
C THR A 21 1.86 0.24 -19.19
N HIS A 22 2.78 -0.29 -18.38
CA HIS A 22 2.76 -1.70 -17.96
C HIS A 22 1.49 -2.03 -17.17
N TRP A 23 1.12 -1.17 -16.22
CA TRP A 23 -0.09 -1.33 -15.42
C TRP A 23 -1.37 -1.21 -16.24
N GLN A 24 -1.41 -0.28 -17.20
CA GLN A 24 -2.52 -0.15 -18.15
C GLN A 24 -2.69 -1.42 -18.98
N GLN A 25 -1.60 -1.97 -19.53
CA GLN A 25 -1.64 -3.22 -20.28
C GLN A 25 -2.08 -4.40 -19.40
N TRP A 26 -1.46 -4.57 -18.23
CA TRP A 26 -1.81 -5.62 -17.28
C TRP A 26 -3.27 -5.53 -16.81
N SER A 27 -3.82 -4.32 -16.65
CA SER A 27 -5.23 -4.17 -16.29
C SER A 27 -6.18 -4.71 -17.36
N ARG A 28 -5.82 -4.63 -18.64
CA ARG A 28 -6.65 -5.12 -19.76
C ARG A 28 -6.49 -6.62 -19.96
N GLU A 29 -5.27 -7.12 -19.81
CA GLU A 29 -4.91 -8.53 -19.99
C GLU A 29 -4.21 -9.04 -18.72
N PRO A 30 -4.98 -9.32 -17.65
CA PRO A 30 -4.39 -9.66 -16.38
C PRO A 30 -3.73 -11.04 -16.40
N TYR A 31 -2.51 -11.08 -15.89
CA TYR A 31 -1.75 -12.29 -15.64
C TYR A 31 -1.26 -12.32 -14.19
N ALA A 32 -0.95 -13.52 -13.71
CA ALA A 32 -0.35 -13.70 -12.38
C ALA A 32 1.03 -13.03 -12.34
N ILE A 33 1.22 -12.12 -11.39
CA ILE A 33 2.50 -11.42 -11.19
C ILE A 33 3.54 -12.44 -10.75
N ASP A 34 4.63 -12.57 -11.52
CA ASP A 34 5.75 -13.45 -11.19
C ASP A 34 6.59 -12.83 -10.06
N PRO A 35 6.63 -13.43 -8.85
CA PRO A 35 7.42 -12.91 -7.74
C PRO A 35 8.93 -12.83 -8.02
N ALA A 36 9.43 -13.62 -8.98
CA ALA A 36 10.83 -13.63 -9.37
C ALA A 36 11.19 -12.55 -10.40
N ALA A 37 10.20 -11.86 -10.98
CA ALA A 37 10.45 -10.78 -11.92
C ALA A 37 11.21 -9.62 -11.25
N PRO A 38 12.10 -8.93 -11.97
CA PRO A 38 12.90 -7.86 -11.39
C PRO A 38 12.02 -6.68 -10.96
N GLN A 39 12.37 -6.08 -9.82
CA GLN A 39 11.85 -4.78 -9.41
C GLN A 39 12.51 -3.68 -10.24
N ALA A 40 11.73 -2.68 -10.64
CA ALA A 40 12.27 -1.52 -11.35
C ALA A 40 13.23 -0.73 -10.45
N LYS A 41 14.18 -0.03 -11.07
CA LYS A 41 15.13 0.81 -10.35
C LYS A 41 14.40 1.91 -9.57
N LEU A 42 14.99 2.26 -8.42
CA LEU A 42 14.56 3.38 -7.60
C LEU A 42 15.24 4.64 -8.16
N HIS A 43 14.44 5.67 -8.43
CA HIS A 43 14.89 6.93 -9.00
C HIS A 43 14.77 8.07 -7.99
N GLU A 44 13.82 7.97 -7.06
CA GLU A 44 13.52 9.04 -6.09
C GLU A 44 14.21 8.86 -4.77
N LEU A 45 14.28 7.61 -4.30
CA LEU A 45 14.85 7.31 -3.02
C LEU A 45 16.39 7.30 -3.09
N PRO A 46 17.10 8.15 -2.33
CA PRO A 46 18.56 8.12 -2.30
C PRO A 46 19.06 6.74 -1.85
N MET A 47 20.05 6.19 -2.56
CA MET A 47 20.52 4.81 -2.37
C MET A 47 20.94 4.48 -0.93
N MET A 48 21.51 5.43 -0.19
CA MET A 48 21.87 5.21 1.22
C MET A 48 20.63 5.00 2.10
N THR A 49 19.56 5.77 1.87
CA THR A 49 18.26 5.59 2.55
C THR A 49 17.61 4.29 2.11
N ALA A 50 17.62 4.01 0.80
CA ALA A 50 17.06 2.77 0.25
C ALA A 50 17.66 1.54 0.92
N ARG A 51 18.98 1.46 1.10
CA ARG A 51 19.66 0.30 1.74
C ARG A 51 19.19 0.02 3.17
N ARG A 52 18.66 1.04 3.87
CA ARG A 52 18.18 0.89 5.26
C ARG A 52 16.75 0.44 5.35
N LEU A 53 15.96 0.47 4.27
CA LEU A 53 14.53 0.13 4.26
C LEU A 53 14.28 -1.34 3.89
N SER A 54 13.16 -1.89 4.36
CA SER A 54 12.65 -3.23 3.99
C SER A 54 12.13 -3.22 2.55
N SER A 55 11.81 -4.39 2.00
CA SER A 55 11.46 -4.51 0.58
C SER A 55 10.22 -3.68 0.21
N GLY A 56 9.14 -3.77 1.00
CA GLY A 56 7.92 -3.00 0.79
C GLY A 56 8.11 -1.50 1.04
N SER A 57 8.77 -1.13 2.14
CA SER A 57 8.99 0.28 2.49
C SER A 57 9.85 1.02 1.49
N LYS A 58 10.79 0.35 0.81
CA LYS A 58 11.51 0.94 -0.34
C LYS A 58 10.54 1.37 -1.44
N LEU A 59 9.63 0.49 -1.84
CA LEU A 59 8.66 0.76 -2.91
C LEU A 59 7.66 1.85 -2.48
N ALA A 60 7.20 1.78 -1.23
CA ALA A 60 6.25 2.73 -0.68
C ALA A 60 6.83 4.15 -0.58
N VAL A 61 8.08 4.30 -0.11
CA VAL A 61 8.74 5.60 -0.05
C VAL A 61 9.06 6.12 -1.46
N GLU A 62 9.50 5.26 -2.37
CA GLU A 62 9.73 5.62 -3.77
C GLU A 62 8.47 6.20 -4.45
N CYS A 63 7.34 5.49 -4.34
CA CYS A 63 6.05 5.99 -4.86
C CYS A 63 5.62 7.29 -4.17
N GLY A 64 5.80 7.39 -2.85
CA GLY A 64 5.47 8.61 -2.11
C GLY A 64 6.31 9.82 -2.52
N LEU A 65 7.63 9.67 -2.68
CA LEU A 65 8.52 10.74 -3.12
C LEU A 65 8.20 11.19 -4.56
N ALA A 66 7.86 10.25 -5.44
CA ALA A 66 7.43 10.57 -6.79
C ALA A 66 6.13 11.40 -6.79
N MET A 67 5.21 11.13 -5.87
CA MET A 67 3.97 11.88 -5.70
C MET A 67 4.17 13.26 -5.10
N LEU A 68 4.94 13.38 -4.01
CA LEU A 68 5.27 14.67 -3.37
C LEU A 68 6.00 15.63 -4.32
N ARG A 69 6.72 15.11 -5.32
CA ARG A 69 7.40 15.93 -6.32
C ARG A 69 6.45 16.46 -7.41
N ARG A 70 5.35 15.75 -7.68
CA ARG A 70 4.37 16.10 -8.73
C ARG A 70 3.21 16.93 -8.21
N HIS A 71 2.91 16.83 -6.91
CA HIS A 71 1.72 17.39 -6.29
C HIS A 71 2.07 18.08 -4.98
N ASP A 72 1.37 19.17 -4.69
CA ASP A 72 1.36 19.77 -3.35
C ASP A 72 0.38 18.98 -2.47
N ILE A 73 0.91 18.22 -1.52
CA ILE A 73 0.18 17.25 -0.69
C ILE A 73 0.02 17.80 0.73
N ASP A 74 -1.21 17.84 1.23
CA ASP A 74 -1.50 18.37 2.56
C ASP A 74 -1.32 17.33 3.68
N ALA A 75 -1.63 16.07 3.38
CA ALA A 75 -1.52 14.95 4.32
C ALA A 75 -1.14 13.65 3.61
N VAL A 76 -0.43 12.77 4.33
CA VAL A 76 -0.01 11.45 3.84
C VAL A 76 -0.54 10.34 4.75
N LEU A 77 -1.06 9.27 4.17
CA LEU A 77 -1.49 8.06 4.87
C LEU A 77 -0.78 6.86 4.28
N TYR A 78 -0.11 6.07 5.12
CA TYR A 78 0.49 4.80 4.71
C TYR A 78 -0.26 3.63 5.31
N THR A 79 -0.70 2.70 4.47
CA THR A 79 -1.44 1.51 4.87
C THR A 79 -0.66 0.25 4.55
N SER A 80 -0.63 -0.70 5.49
CA SER A 80 0.02 -1.99 5.29
C SER A 80 -0.61 -3.05 6.19
N ARG A 81 -0.89 -4.23 5.62
CA ARG A 81 -1.47 -5.33 6.41
C ARG A 81 -0.43 -5.93 7.33
N HIS A 82 0.81 -6.06 6.85
CA HIS A 82 1.87 -6.80 7.52
C HIS A 82 2.97 -5.88 8.09
N GLY A 83 2.99 -4.61 7.72
CA GLY A 83 3.95 -3.61 8.17
C GLY A 83 5.39 -4.07 7.92
N GLU A 84 6.24 -3.92 8.93
CA GLU A 84 7.66 -4.29 8.89
C GLU A 84 7.91 -5.76 9.27
N LEU A 85 7.11 -6.69 8.72
CA LEU A 85 7.16 -8.11 9.11
C LEU A 85 8.55 -8.74 8.93
N GLU A 86 9.28 -8.36 7.88
CA GLU A 86 10.68 -8.78 7.66
C GLU A 86 11.59 -8.40 8.83
N ARG A 87 11.42 -7.21 9.41
CA ARG A 87 12.19 -6.76 10.58
C ARG A 87 11.75 -7.46 11.84
N ASN A 88 10.44 -7.55 12.04
CA ASN A 88 9.85 -8.20 13.20
C ASN A 88 10.34 -9.65 13.28
N TYR A 89 10.38 -10.37 12.15
CA TYR A 89 10.96 -11.70 12.09
C TYR A 89 12.44 -11.73 12.48
N ARG A 90 13.28 -10.84 11.92
CA ARG A 90 14.71 -10.77 12.27
C ARG A 90 14.94 -10.49 13.76
N ILE A 91 14.14 -9.61 14.36
CA ILE A 91 14.21 -9.29 15.79
C ILE A 91 13.82 -10.51 16.63
N LEU A 92 12.69 -11.15 16.32
CA LEU A 92 12.24 -12.35 17.04
C LEU A 92 13.21 -13.52 16.89
N HIS A 93 13.79 -13.69 15.69
CA HIS A 93 14.81 -14.70 15.44
C HIS A 93 16.09 -14.44 16.25
N ALA A 94 16.56 -13.18 16.30
CA ALA A 94 17.72 -12.82 17.12
C ALA A 94 17.46 -13.08 18.61
N LEU A 95 16.27 -12.73 19.12
CA LEU A 95 15.88 -13.06 20.50
C LEU A 95 15.88 -14.57 20.77
N ALA A 96 15.30 -15.36 19.87
CA ALA A 96 15.24 -16.81 19.99
C ALA A 96 16.64 -17.48 19.95
N MET A 97 17.61 -16.82 19.31
CA MET A 97 19.00 -17.27 19.20
C MET A 97 19.93 -16.59 20.23
N GLU A 98 19.38 -15.84 21.20
CA GLU A 98 20.15 -15.09 22.21
C GLU A 98 21.20 -14.13 21.60
N GLN A 99 20.90 -13.57 20.44
CA GLN A 99 21.76 -12.63 19.71
C GLN A 99 21.44 -11.18 20.08
N ALA A 100 22.44 -10.31 19.95
CA ALA A 100 22.27 -8.87 20.16
C ALA A 100 21.28 -8.28 19.14
N LEU A 101 20.36 -7.45 19.63
CA LEU A 101 19.42 -6.73 18.77
C LEU A 101 20.07 -5.51 18.13
N SER A 102 19.81 -5.31 16.84
CA SER A 102 20.19 -4.10 16.11
C SER A 102 19.27 -2.94 16.50
N PRO A 103 19.78 -1.84 17.09
CA PRO A 103 18.96 -0.69 17.46
C PRO A 103 18.27 -0.06 16.25
N THR A 104 18.93 -0.06 15.10
CA THR A 104 18.37 0.44 13.84
C THR A 104 17.23 -0.45 13.35
N ASP A 105 17.35 -1.78 13.46
CA ASP A 105 16.26 -2.66 13.05
C ASP A 105 15.04 -2.51 13.95
N PHE A 106 15.26 -2.38 15.26
CA PHE A 106 14.19 -2.10 16.22
C PHE A 106 13.53 -0.74 15.97
N ALA A 107 14.31 0.33 15.80
CA ALA A 107 13.78 1.66 15.54
C ALA A 107 12.98 1.74 14.22
N LEU A 108 13.35 0.93 13.22
CA LEU A 108 12.64 0.84 11.94
C LEU A 108 11.56 -0.25 11.89
N SER A 109 11.31 -0.99 12.99
CA SER A 109 10.29 -2.06 13.01
C SER A 109 8.87 -1.56 13.28
N VAL A 110 8.73 -0.27 13.61
CA VAL A 110 7.42 0.38 13.78
C VAL A 110 6.69 0.50 12.44
N HIS A 111 5.36 0.39 12.48
CA HIS A 111 4.53 0.40 11.26
C HIS A 111 4.64 1.70 10.47
N ASN A 112 4.76 2.84 11.15
CA ASN A 112 4.90 4.15 10.55
C ASN A 112 6.33 4.44 10.03
N SER A 113 7.25 3.48 10.04
CA SER A 113 8.62 3.70 9.59
C SER A 113 8.68 4.15 8.12
N ALA A 114 7.82 3.61 7.24
CA ALA A 114 7.76 4.00 5.84
C ALA A 114 7.41 5.50 5.68
N VAL A 115 6.29 5.94 6.28
CA VAL A 115 5.86 7.35 6.20
C VAL A 115 6.82 8.30 6.95
N GLY A 116 7.43 7.85 8.04
CA GLY A 116 8.48 8.59 8.72
C GLY A 116 9.72 8.80 7.84
N ASN A 117 10.15 7.76 7.12
CA ASN A 117 11.26 7.89 6.18
C ASN A 117 10.90 8.73 4.95
N LEU A 118 9.64 8.71 4.48
CA LEU A 118 9.16 9.60 3.44
C LEU A 118 9.35 11.07 3.84
N THR A 119 8.81 11.47 4.99
CA THR A 119 8.86 12.87 5.46
C THR A 119 10.29 13.36 5.69
N ILE A 120 11.15 12.49 6.25
CA ILE A 120 12.59 12.76 6.42
C ILE A 120 13.28 12.93 5.06
N ALA A 121 13.05 12.02 4.11
CA ALA A 121 13.69 12.06 2.79
C ALA A 121 13.21 13.26 1.95
N ALA A 122 11.91 13.58 2.01
CA ALA A 122 11.31 14.73 1.35
C ALA A 122 11.70 16.07 2.02
N LYS A 123 12.16 16.04 3.27
CA LYS A 123 12.40 17.22 4.12
C LYS A 123 11.16 18.11 4.25
N GLN A 124 9.99 17.49 4.33
CA GLN A 124 8.70 18.16 4.43
C GLN A 124 7.97 17.71 5.71
N PRO A 125 7.51 18.63 6.57
CA PRO A 125 6.76 18.30 7.78
C PRO A 125 5.28 18.06 7.46
N VAL A 126 4.99 17.15 6.52
CA VAL A 126 3.62 16.85 6.11
C VAL A 126 2.91 16.06 7.22
N VAL A 127 1.64 16.37 7.46
CA VAL A 127 0.79 15.61 8.38
C VAL A 127 0.77 14.16 7.92
N SER A 128 1.09 13.23 8.83
CA SER A 128 1.24 11.83 8.49
C SER A 128 0.48 10.92 9.44
N SER A 129 -0.15 9.89 8.87
CA SER A 129 -0.80 8.81 9.60
C SER A 129 -0.38 7.46 9.02
N SER A 130 -0.57 6.39 9.80
CA SER A 130 -0.28 5.04 9.35
C SER A 130 -1.25 4.03 9.96
N LEU A 131 -1.79 3.13 9.13
CA LEU A 131 -2.94 2.29 9.49
C LEU A 131 -2.75 0.84 9.06
N SER A 132 -3.24 -0.08 9.89
CA SER A 132 -3.38 -1.50 9.56
C SER A 132 -4.75 -1.99 10.04
N ALA A 133 -5.46 -2.74 9.21
CA ALA A 133 -6.77 -3.30 9.50
C ALA A 133 -6.95 -4.70 8.88
N GLY A 134 -5.89 -5.51 8.88
CA GLY A 134 -5.93 -6.86 8.33
C GLY A 134 -6.17 -6.87 6.82
N ARG A 135 -7.06 -7.73 6.33
CA ARG A 135 -7.39 -7.82 4.90
C ARG A 135 -7.97 -6.53 4.34
N ASP A 136 -8.71 -5.79 5.16
CA ASP A 136 -9.41 -4.57 4.78
C ASP A 136 -8.55 -3.31 4.93
N THR A 137 -7.24 -3.45 5.11
CA THR A 137 -6.31 -2.33 5.38
C THR A 137 -6.41 -1.21 4.35
N PHE A 138 -6.41 -1.53 3.05
CA PHE A 138 -6.56 -0.53 2.00
C PHE A 138 -7.91 0.20 2.10
N GLN A 139 -9.02 -0.54 2.17
CA GLN A 139 -10.36 0.08 2.21
C GLN A 139 -10.62 0.88 3.49
N GLN A 140 -10.13 0.39 4.64
CA GLN A 140 -10.19 1.15 5.90
C GLN A 140 -9.27 2.37 5.87
N GLY A 141 -8.16 2.31 5.13
CA GLY A 141 -7.33 3.47 4.83
C GLY A 141 -8.11 4.56 4.11
N LEU A 142 -8.98 4.21 3.17
CA LEU A 142 -9.82 5.20 2.49
C LEU A 142 -10.80 5.88 3.46
N CYS A 143 -11.27 5.20 4.51
CA CYS A 143 -12.05 5.85 5.59
C CYS A 143 -11.24 6.94 6.29
N GLU A 144 -9.99 6.65 6.63
CA GLU A 144 -9.06 7.60 7.26
C GLU A 144 -8.76 8.78 6.32
N VAL A 145 -8.61 8.52 5.01
CA VAL A 145 -8.51 9.59 4.00
C VAL A 145 -9.74 10.49 4.03
N MET A 146 -10.95 9.93 4.12
CA MET A 146 -12.17 10.75 4.24
C MET A 146 -12.18 11.59 5.52
N CYS A 147 -11.69 11.06 6.64
CA CYS A 147 -11.54 11.81 7.88
C CYS A 147 -10.55 12.98 7.72
N LEU A 148 -9.42 12.76 7.04
CA LEU A 148 -8.46 13.83 6.72
C LEU A 148 -9.09 14.90 5.82
N LEU A 149 -9.79 14.50 4.76
CA LEU A 149 -10.48 15.45 3.88
C LEU A 149 -11.54 16.26 4.65
N GLN A 150 -12.30 15.62 5.53
CA GLN A 150 -13.29 16.30 6.38
C GLN A 150 -12.65 17.23 7.41
N ALA A 151 -11.42 16.95 7.85
CA ALA A 151 -10.64 17.81 8.74
C ALA A 151 -10.07 19.05 8.04
N GLY A 152 -10.20 19.17 6.71
CA GLY A 152 -9.84 20.35 5.95
C GLY A 152 -8.61 20.19 5.05
N TYR A 153 -7.95 19.03 5.04
CA TYR A 153 -6.91 18.71 4.05
C TYR A 153 -7.56 18.56 2.67
N GLN A 154 -6.98 19.13 1.62
CA GLN A 154 -7.59 19.15 0.28
C GLN A 154 -7.09 18.00 -0.59
N ARG A 155 -5.80 17.67 -0.47
CA ARG A 155 -5.14 16.60 -1.23
C ARG A 155 -4.40 15.66 -0.29
N VAL A 156 -4.86 14.42 -0.25
CA VAL A 156 -4.30 13.35 0.58
C VAL A 156 -3.59 12.33 -0.32
N LEU A 157 -2.31 12.08 -0.04
CA LEU A 157 -1.59 10.96 -0.63
C LEU A 157 -1.80 9.73 0.24
N MET A 158 -2.38 8.69 -0.33
CA MET A 158 -2.47 7.37 0.32
C MET A 158 -1.51 6.41 -0.37
N VAL A 159 -0.68 5.69 0.40
CA VAL A 159 0.22 4.65 -0.11
C VAL A 159 -0.06 3.33 0.62
N ASP A 160 -0.59 2.35 -0.11
CA ASP A 160 -0.80 0.99 0.37
C ASP A 160 0.35 0.09 -0.06
N PHE A 161 0.91 -0.69 0.85
CA PHE A 161 2.08 -1.51 0.59
C PHE A 161 2.18 -2.72 1.51
N ASP A 162 2.91 -3.74 1.06
CA ASP A 162 3.49 -4.75 1.94
C ASP A 162 4.89 -5.14 1.45
N GLY A 163 5.69 -5.66 2.37
CA GLY A 163 6.98 -6.27 2.07
C GLY A 163 6.88 -7.76 1.75
N PHE A 164 8.04 -8.34 1.47
CA PHE A 164 8.18 -9.79 1.38
C PHE A 164 7.74 -10.45 2.70
N LEU A 165 6.93 -11.50 2.61
CA LEU A 165 6.56 -12.29 3.78
C LEU A 165 7.61 -13.38 4.00
N PRO A 166 8.33 -13.40 5.14
CA PRO A 166 9.36 -14.40 5.41
C PRO A 166 8.83 -15.84 5.30
N GLU A 167 9.65 -16.73 4.73
CA GLU A 167 9.31 -18.15 4.49
C GLU A 167 8.83 -18.89 5.76
N PHE A 168 9.34 -18.47 6.93
CA PHE A 168 8.90 -18.97 8.23
C PHE A 168 7.37 -18.95 8.41
N TYR A 169 6.69 -17.94 7.85
CA TYR A 169 5.24 -17.80 7.99
C TYR A 169 4.45 -18.60 6.95
N HIS A 170 5.05 -18.97 5.81
CA HIS A 170 4.33 -19.54 4.66
C HIS A 170 3.47 -20.76 4.98
N PRO A 171 3.88 -21.74 5.82
CA PRO A 171 3.05 -22.91 6.14
C PRO A 171 1.72 -22.58 6.84
N ARG A 172 1.57 -21.36 7.38
CA ARG A 172 0.37 -20.90 8.08
C ARG A 172 -0.40 -19.83 7.30
N LEU A 173 0.10 -19.42 6.14
CA LEU A 173 -0.59 -18.45 5.30
C LEU A 173 -1.69 -19.13 4.47
N PRO A 174 -2.79 -18.43 4.16
CA PRO A 174 -3.71 -18.85 3.13
C PRO A 174 -2.97 -19.10 1.80
N PRO A 175 -3.33 -20.12 1.00
CA PRO A 175 -2.59 -20.49 -0.21
C PRO A 175 -2.43 -19.39 -1.26
N GLN A 176 -3.38 -18.46 -1.33
CA GLN A 176 -3.37 -17.36 -2.31
C GLN A 176 -2.75 -16.07 -1.76
N MET A 177 -2.25 -16.06 -0.51
CA MET A 177 -1.69 -14.85 0.09
C MET A 177 -0.49 -14.34 -0.73
N PRO A 178 -0.53 -13.09 -1.21
CA PRO A 178 0.63 -12.47 -1.83
C PRO A 178 1.80 -12.41 -0.82
N THR A 179 2.94 -12.97 -1.20
CA THR A 179 4.17 -13.00 -0.37
C THR A 179 5.27 -12.08 -0.88
N TRP A 180 5.01 -11.35 -1.96
CA TRP A 180 5.96 -10.49 -2.66
C TRP A 180 5.68 -9.00 -2.40
N PRO A 181 6.72 -8.15 -2.46
CA PRO A 181 6.59 -6.74 -2.13
C PRO A 181 5.88 -5.96 -3.23
N TYR A 182 5.03 -5.02 -2.83
CA TYR A 182 4.36 -4.08 -3.73
C TYR A 182 4.11 -2.74 -3.04
N ALA A 183 3.80 -1.72 -3.82
CA ALA A 183 3.23 -0.47 -3.31
C ALA A 183 2.31 0.16 -4.35
N VAL A 184 1.22 0.78 -3.91
CA VAL A 184 0.28 1.55 -4.72
C VAL A 184 0.02 2.88 -4.03
N ALA A 185 0.30 3.98 -4.73
CA ALA A 185 0.03 5.34 -4.30
C ALA A 185 -1.16 5.91 -5.08
N PHE A 186 -2.06 6.60 -4.37
CA PHE A 186 -3.18 7.34 -4.92
C PHE A 186 -3.17 8.77 -4.38
N ILE A 187 -3.41 9.74 -5.26
CA ILE A 187 -3.74 11.11 -4.88
C ILE A 187 -5.25 11.24 -4.82
N ILE A 188 -5.75 11.58 -3.63
CA ILE A 188 -7.17 11.59 -3.32
C ILE A 188 -7.59 13.00 -2.92
N GLU A 189 -8.68 13.46 -3.51
CA GLU A 189 -9.31 14.76 -3.23
C GLU A 189 -10.81 14.55 -2.93
N ALA A 190 -11.43 15.53 -2.29
CA ALA A 190 -12.88 15.53 -2.08
C ALA A 190 -13.61 15.57 -3.44
N GLY A 191 -14.62 14.73 -3.60
CA GLY A 191 -15.39 14.66 -4.85
C GLY A 191 -16.33 13.48 -4.91
N ASN A 192 -16.83 13.20 -6.11
CA ASN A 192 -17.88 12.22 -6.34
C ASN A 192 -17.68 11.37 -7.60
N SER A 193 -16.49 11.40 -8.22
CA SER A 193 -16.20 10.58 -9.42
C SER A 193 -16.21 9.08 -9.12
N LEU A 194 -15.85 8.70 -7.89
CA LEU A 194 -15.96 7.35 -7.37
C LEU A 194 -16.75 7.35 -6.07
N SER A 195 -17.61 6.36 -5.90
CA SER A 195 -18.37 6.13 -4.68
C SER A 195 -18.20 4.70 -4.21
N CYS A 196 -18.12 4.52 -2.90
CA CYS A 196 -18.02 3.22 -2.27
C CYS A 196 -19.15 3.03 -1.26
N ALA A 197 -19.76 1.84 -1.23
CA ALA A 197 -20.68 1.40 -0.20
C ALA A 197 -20.30 0.01 0.29
N THR A 198 -20.33 -0.17 1.62
CA THR A 198 -20.08 -1.49 2.22
C THR A 198 -21.36 -2.31 2.31
N ARG A 199 -21.31 -3.59 2.00
CA ARG A 199 -22.35 -4.57 2.36
C ARG A 199 -21.79 -5.63 3.29
N PRO A 200 -22.61 -6.20 4.20
CA PRO A 200 -22.21 -7.41 4.92
C PRO A 200 -21.88 -8.52 3.91
N GLY A 201 -20.76 -9.19 4.12
CA GLY A 201 -20.29 -10.31 3.30
C GLY A 201 -20.00 -11.51 4.17
N ALA A 202 -20.08 -12.71 3.61
CA ALA A 202 -19.53 -13.89 4.25
C ALA A 202 -17.99 -13.86 4.17
N PRO A 203 -17.26 -14.49 5.10
CA PRO A 203 -15.82 -14.68 4.96
C PRO A 203 -15.49 -15.35 3.63
N GLN A 204 -14.56 -14.76 2.88
CA GLN A 204 -14.09 -15.27 1.60
C GLN A 204 -12.62 -15.68 1.68
N ASP A 205 -12.22 -16.61 0.81
CA ASP A 205 -10.83 -17.01 0.67
C ASP A 205 -9.93 -15.83 0.30
N GLU A 206 -8.64 -15.94 0.64
CA GLU A 206 -7.63 -14.94 0.28
C GLU A 206 -7.56 -14.76 -1.24
N THR A 207 -7.44 -13.52 -1.70
CA THR A 207 -7.29 -13.22 -3.12
C THR A 207 -5.83 -13.31 -3.54
N PRO A 208 -5.55 -13.63 -4.81
CA PRO A 208 -4.17 -13.73 -5.32
C PRO A 208 -3.50 -12.35 -5.46
N LEU A 209 -4.27 -11.28 -5.30
CA LEU A 209 -3.83 -9.90 -5.33
C LEU A 209 -4.27 -9.18 -4.05
N PRO A 210 -3.46 -8.26 -3.52
CA PRO A 210 -3.86 -7.34 -2.48
C PRO A 210 -5.04 -6.45 -2.91
N GLN A 211 -5.80 -5.96 -1.93
CA GLN A 211 -7.02 -5.19 -2.17
C GLN A 211 -6.77 -3.89 -2.96
N SER A 212 -5.63 -3.22 -2.75
CA SER A 212 -5.22 -2.03 -3.50
C SER A 212 -4.89 -2.33 -4.97
N LEU A 213 -4.29 -3.48 -5.26
CA LEU A 213 -4.02 -3.91 -6.64
C LEU A 213 -5.27 -4.39 -7.37
N LEU A 214 -6.19 -5.07 -6.68
CA LEU A 214 -7.52 -5.37 -7.22
C LEU A 214 -8.28 -4.08 -7.54
N PHE A 215 -8.22 -3.09 -6.64
CA PHE A 215 -8.81 -1.77 -6.87
C PHE A 215 -8.19 -1.09 -8.08
N LEU A 216 -6.85 -1.01 -8.14
CA LEU A 216 -6.12 -0.39 -9.25
C LEU A 216 -6.50 -1.04 -10.58
N GLN A 217 -6.56 -2.36 -10.64
CA GLN A 217 -6.96 -3.10 -11.84
C GLN A 217 -8.33 -2.63 -12.37
N ARG A 218 -9.34 -2.61 -11.50
CA ARG A 218 -10.71 -2.21 -11.87
C ARG A 218 -10.80 -0.72 -12.20
N TYR A 219 -10.04 0.10 -11.48
CA TYR A 219 -9.95 1.53 -11.71
C TYR A 219 -9.38 1.84 -13.11
N LEU A 220 -8.29 1.17 -13.52
CA LEU A 220 -7.66 1.35 -14.84
C LEU A 220 -8.47 0.75 -16.00
N GLN A 221 -9.28 -0.28 -15.73
CA GLN A 221 -10.26 -0.80 -16.69
C GLN A 221 -11.41 0.18 -16.97
N ASN A 222 -11.51 1.30 -16.22
CA ASN A 222 -12.66 2.21 -16.24
C ASN A 222 -13.99 1.46 -16.03
N ALA A 223 -14.00 0.46 -15.14
CA ALA A 223 -15.22 -0.27 -14.83
C ALA A 223 -16.27 0.66 -14.19
N ASP A 224 -17.50 0.63 -14.71
CA ASP A 224 -18.61 1.44 -14.19
C ASP A 224 -18.96 1.06 -12.75
N ALA A 225 -18.90 -0.23 -12.43
CA ALA A 225 -19.06 -0.74 -11.08
C ALA A 225 -18.25 -2.03 -10.87
N PHE A 226 -17.75 -2.22 -9.66
CA PHE A 226 -17.04 -3.44 -9.26
C PHE A 226 -17.14 -3.66 -7.75
N THR A 227 -16.91 -4.88 -7.29
CA THR A 227 -16.92 -5.23 -5.87
C THR A 227 -15.58 -5.83 -5.48
N LEU A 228 -15.04 -5.39 -4.35
CA LEU A 228 -13.82 -5.95 -3.78
C LEU A 228 -14.15 -6.70 -2.48
N PRO A 229 -13.62 -7.92 -2.30
CA PRO A 229 -13.87 -8.70 -1.10
C PRO A 229 -13.06 -8.17 0.08
N GLY A 230 -13.72 -8.05 1.24
CA GLY A 230 -13.11 -7.84 2.54
C GLY A 230 -13.15 -9.10 3.40
N GLU A 231 -12.87 -8.99 4.70
CA GLU A 231 -12.93 -10.14 5.62
C GLU A 231 -14.38 -10.53 5.97
N ARG A 232 -15.23 -9.54 6.23
CA ARG A 232 -16.65 -9.72 6.61
C ARG A 232 -17.60 -8.75 5.90
N VAL A 233 -17.06 -8.03 4.94
CA VAL A 233 -17.75 -7.00 4.19
C VAL A 233 -17.34 -7.09 2.73
N GLU A 234 -18.19 -6.59 1.86
CA GLU A 234 -17.90 -6.35 0.46
C GLU A 234 -17.90 -4.85 0.19
N TRP A 235 -16.91 -4.39 -0.56
CA TRP A 235 -16.72 -2.99 -0.91
C TRP A 235 -17.21 -2.77 -2.33
N GLN A 236 -18.39 -2.19 -2.47
CA GLN A 236 -19.03 -1.94 -3.76
C GLN A 236 -18.66 -0.56 -4.25
N TRP A 237 -17.96 -0.52 -5.38
CA TRP A 237 -17.51 0.70 -6.04
C TRP A 237 -18.35 0.99 -7.27
N SER A 238 -18.67 2.26 -7.47
CA SER A 238 -19.29 2.77 -8.69
C SER A 238 -18.65 4.07 -9.12
N ARG A 239 -18.45 4.21 -10.43
CA ARG A 239 -18.01 5.42 -11.10
C ARG A 239 -19.23 6.25 -11.52
N ALA A 240 -19.14 7.57 -11.36
CA ALA A 240 -20.17 8.52 -11.80
C ALA A 240 -20.18 8.73 -13.32
#